data_AF-A0A4V3PCX4-F1
#
_entry.id   AF-A0A4V3PCX4-F1
#
_cell.length_a   1.000
_cell.length_b   1.000
_cell.length_c   1.000
_cell.angle_alpha   90.00
_cell.angle_beta   90.00
_cell.angle_gamma   90.00
#
_symmetry.space_group_name_H-M   'P 1'
#
loop_
_entity.id
_entity.type
_entity.pdbx_description
1 polymer ?
#
loop_
_entity_poly.entity_id
_entity_poly.type
_entity_poly.pdbx_seq_one_letter_code
_entity_poly.pdbx_strand_id
1 'polypeptide(L)'
;MRHFIRSAAVAIAMATASTLTLSAAWAADISGAGATFPYPIYAKWADAYKKETGTGLNYQSIGSGGGIKQIKAKTVTFGASDAPLTGDD
;
A
#
# COMPACT_ATOMS: atom_id res chain seq x y z
N MET A 1 -23.16 -49.01 -2.27
CA MET A 1 -22.42 -48.42 -1.12
C MET A 1 -21.05 -47.84 -1.49
N ARG A 2 -20.20 -48.52 -2.27
CA ARG A 2 -18.84 -48.04 -2.63
C ARG A 2 -18.79 -46.74 -3.47
N HIS A 3 -19.82 -46.44 -4.25
CA HIS A 3 -19.90 -45.21 -5.05
C HIS A 3 -20.26 -43.97 -4.21
N PHE A 4 -21.14 -44.12 -3.20
CA PHE A 4 -21.49 -43.06 -2.25
C PHE A 4 -20.30 -42.63 -1.38
N ILE A 5 -19.45 -43.57 -0.98
CA ILE A 5 -18.26 -43.30 -0.17
C ILE A 5 -17.21 -42.52 -0.98
N ARG A 6 -17.10 -42.78 -2.29
CA ARG A 6 -16.20 -42.05 -3.20
C ARG A 6 -16.67 -40.61 -3.45
N SER A 7 -17.98 -40.39 -3.61
CA SER A 7 -18.56 -39.05 -3.78
C SER A 7 -18.44 -38.19 -2.51
N ALA A 8 -18.62 -38.78 -1.33
CA ALA A 8 -18.40 -38.09 -0.06
C ALA A 8 -16.92 -37.70 0.15
N ALA A 9 -15.98 -38.58 -0.23
CA ALA A 9 -14.54 -38.29 -0.13
C ALA A 9 -14.09 -37.15 -1.07
N VAL A 10 -14.66 -37.08 -2.29
CA VAL A 10 -14.38 -35.99 -3.24
C VAL A 10 -14.98 -34.66 -2.77
N ALA A 11 -16.18 -34.67 -2.20
CA ALA A 11 -16.82 -33.47 -1.66
C ALA A 11 -16.06 -32.89 -0.46
N ILE A 12 -15.52 -33.74 0.42
CA ILE A 12 -14.68 -33.33 1.56
C ILE A 12 -13.34 -32.77 1.07
N ALA A 13 -12.70 -33.40 0.07
CA ALA A 13 -11.44 -32.91 -0.51
C ALA A 13 -11.59 -31.54 -1.19
N MET A 14 -12.72 -31.29 -1.85
CA MET A 14 -13.02 -29.98 -2.43
C MET A 14 -13.37 -28.92 -1.37
N ALA A 15 -14.05 -29.28 -0.28
CA ALA A 15 -14.35 -28.37 0.82
C ALA A 15 -13.11 -27.96 1.63
N THR A 16 -12.09 -28.81 1.71
CA THR A 16 -10.80 -28.47 2.32
C THR A 16 -9.88 -27.65 1.41
N ALA A 17 -10.09 -27.70 0.09
CA ALA A 17 -9.29 -26.92 -0.87
C ALA A 17 -9.71 -25.45 -0.94
N SER A 18 -10.96 -25.13 -0.62
CA SER A 18 -11.51 -23.77 -0.68
C SER A 18 -11.15 -22.87 0.51
N THR A 19 -10.56 -23.40 1.59
CA THR A 19 -10.09 -22.59 2.73
C THR A 19 -8.65 -22.10 2.59
N LEU A 20 -7.92 -22.55 1.56
CA LEU A 20 -6.50 -22.21 1.35
C LEU A 20 -6.26 -20.90 0.58
N THR A 21 -7.31 -20.19 0.14
CA THR A 21 -7.18 -18.93 -0.61
C THR A 21 -7.29 -17.68 0.25
N LEU A 22 -7.13 -17.79 1.57
CA LEU A 22 -6.95 -16.62 2.45
C LEU A 22 -5.55 -16.04 2.23
N SER A 23 -5.39 -15.33 1.12
CA SER A 23 -4.16 -14.58 0.84
C SER A 23 -4.04 -13.48 1.89
N ALA A 24 -2.97 -13.52 2.69
CA ALA A 24 -2.66 -12.43 3.60
C ALA A 24 -2.50 -11.14 2.77
N ALA A 25 -3.33 -10.14 3.04
CA ALA A 25 -3.17 -8.83 2.43
C ALA A 25 -1.93 -8.17 3.03
N TRP A 26 -0.83 -8.13 2.28
CA TRP A 26 0.33 -7.33 2.65
C TRP A 26 0.06 -5.87 2.29
N ALA A 27 0.26 -4.98 3.25
CA ALA A 27 0.24 -3.55 2.98
C ALA A 27 1.35 -3.23 1.97
N ALA A 28 1.00 -2.59 0.86
CA ALA A 28 1.97 -2.09 -0.09
C ALA A 28 2.74 -0.93 0.52
N ASP A 29 4.02 -0.77 0.14
CA ASP A 29 4.81 0.38 0.54
C ASP A 29 4.16 1.69 0.04
N ILE A 30 4.22 2.71 0.89
CA ILE A 30 3.70 4.05 0.61
C ILE A 30 4.75 4.82 -0.17
N SER A 31 4.36 5.42 -1.30
CA SER A 31 5.23 6.31 -2.07
C SER A 31 4.78 7.77 -1.94
N GLY A 32 5.73 8.68 -1.75
CA GLY A 32 5.46 10.11 -1.68
C GLY A 32 6.55 10.93 -2.36
N ALA A 33 6.20 12.15 -2.77
CA ALA A 33 7.16 13.10 -3.30
C ALA A 33 6.71 14.54 -3.03
N GLY A 34 7.64 15.48 -2.93
CA GLY A 34 7.30 16.90 -2.90
C GLY A 34 8.22 17.78 -2.09
N ALA A 35 7.60 18.69 -1.35
CA ALA A 35 8.23 19.73 -0.52
C ALA A 35 9.50 19.26 0.20
N THR A 36 10.56 20.07 0.11
CA THR A 36 11.84 19.76 0.75
C THR A 36 11.87 20.20 2.22
N PHE A 37 11.09 21.21 2.58
CA PHE A 37 11.00 21.73 3.94
C PHE A 37 10.54 20.68 4.98
N PRO A 38 9.46 19.89 4.76
CA PRO A 38 9.03 18.86 5.70
C PRO A 38 9.84 17.55 5.61
N TYR A 39 10.79 17.44 4.67
CA TYR A 39 11.52 16.18 4.47
C TYR A 39 12.17 15.62 5.73
N PRO A 40 12.87 16.42 6.58
CA PRO A 40 13.51 15.87 7.77
C PRO A 40 12.54 15.18 8.74
N ILE A 41 11.32 15.72 8.89
CA ILE A 41 10.31 15.12 9.78
C ILE A 41 9.64 13.90 9.12
N TYR A 42 9.39 13.93 7.82
CA TYR A 42 8.86 12.77 7.09
C TYR A 42 9.80 11.57 7.13
N ALA A 43 11.12 11.80 7.04
CA ALA A 43 12.10 10.73 7.19
C ALA A 43 12.00 10.05 8.57
N LYS A 44 11.88 10.84 9.65
CA LYS A 44 11.70 10.30 11.01
C LYS A 44 10.40 9.54 11.19
N TRP A 45 9.31 10.04 10.61
CA TRP A 45 8.04 9.33 10.65
C TRP A 45 8.04 8.05 9.82
N ALA A 46 8.71 8.04 8.65
CA ALA A 46 8.86 6.85 7.82
C ALA A 46 9.63 5.74 8.57
N ASP A 47 10.74 6.08 9.23
CA ASP A 47 11.52 5.14 10.04
C ASP A 47 10.68 4.55 11.18
N ALA A 48 9.98 5.41 11.93
CA ALA A 48 9.13 4.99 13.04
C ALA A 48 7.96 4.13 12.54
N TYR A 49 7.28 4.56 11.48
CA TYR A 49 6.14 3.85 10.91
C TYR A 49 6.53 2.44 10.41
N LYS A 50 7.68 2.32 9.74
CA LYS A 50 8.21 1.02 9.31
C LYS A 50 8.54 0.12 10.50
N LYS A 51 9.11 0.66 11.58
CA LYS A 51 9.42 -0.11 12.78
C LYS A 51 8.16 -0.68 13.44
N GLU A 52 7.08 0.09 13.51
CA GLU A 52 5.84 -0.32 14.19
C GLU A 52 4.93 -1.19 13.31
N THR A 53 4.90 -0.96 11.99
CA THR A 53 3.92 -1.60 11.09
C THR A 53 4.53 -2.58 10.10
N GLY A 54 5.85 -2.55 9.91
CA GLY A 54 6.53 -3.24 8.82
C GLY A 54 6.34 -2.61 7.43
N THR A 55 5.47 -1.59 7.30
CA THR A 55 5.17 -0.94 6.01
C THR A 55 6.16 0.18 5.73
N GLY A 56 6.78 0.18 4.55
CA GLY A 56 7.71 1.22 4.14
C GLY A 56 7.01 2.50 3.69
N LEU A 57 7.64 3.65 3.93
CA LEU A 57 7.29 4.93 3.32
C LEU A 57 8.53 5.46 2.59
N ASN A 58 8.47 5.50 1.26
CA ASN A 58 9.53 6.05 0.43
C ASN A 58 9.15 7.46 -0.04
N TYR A 59 9.85 8.48 0.47
CA TYR A 59 9.60 9.87 0.14
C TYR A 59 10.73 10.49 -0.69
N GLN A 60 10.38 11.15 -1.80
CA GLN A 60 11.32 11.85 -2.67
C GLN A 60 11.25 13.37 -2.44
N SER A 61 12.34 13.93 -1.90
CA SER A 61 12.49 15.38 -1.68
C SER A 61 12.87 16.07 -2.99
N ILE A 62 11.86 16.54 -3.75
CA ILE A 62 12.02 17.08 -5.11
C ILE A 62 11.42 18.49 -5.30
N GLY A 63 10.93 19.08 -4.20
CA GLY A 63 10.22 20.36 -4.19
C GLY A 63 8.72 20.22 -4.43
N SER A 64 7.96 21.18 -3.91
CA SER A 64 6.48 21.22 -3.92
C SER A 64 5.87 21.03 -5.30
N GLY A 65 6.39 21.72 -6.32
CA GLY A 65 5.92 21.59 -7.69
C GLY A 65 6.13 20.19 -8.29
N GLY A 66 7.20 19.49 -7.89
CA GLY A 66 7.44 18.11 -8.27
C GLY A 66 6.42 17.16 -7.65
N GLY A 67 6.12 17.36 -6.35
CA GLY A 67 5.11 16.58 -5.63
C GLY A 67 3.71 16.72 -6.24
N ILE A 68 3.28 17.96 -6.53
CA ILE A 68 1.99 18.25 -7.17
C ILE A 68 1.89 17.54 -8.53
N LYS A 69 2.94 17.63 -9.36
CA LYS A 69 2.96 16.97 -10.68
C LYS A 69 2.84 15.45 -10.56
N GLN A 70 3.58 14.83 -9.65
CA GLN A 70 3.58 13.38 -9.48
C GLN A 70 2.25 12.84 -8.94
N ILE A 71 1.62 13.53 -7.98
CA ILE A 71 0.32 13.10 -7.47
C ILE A 71 -0.79 13.28 -8.52
N LYS A 72 -0.78 14.38 -9.29
CA LYS A 72 -1.71 14.57 -10.42
C LYS A 72 -1.51 13.50 -11.50
N ALA A 73 -0.26 13.08 -11.74
CA ALA A 73 0.08 11.99 -12.67
C ALA A 73 -0.14 10.58 -12.10
N LYS A 74 -0.57 10.45 -10.84
CA LYS A 74 -0.80 9.16 -10.13
C LYS A 74 0.45 8.27 -10.07
N THR A 75 1.64 8.86 -10.05
CA THR A 75 2.91 8.12 -9.94
C THR A 75 3.33 7.87 -8.49
N VAL A 76 2.67 8.55 -7.53
CA VAL A 76 2.90 8.42 -6.09
C VAL A 76 1.57 8.32 -5.34
N THR A 77 1.60 7.77 -4.13
CA THR A 77 0.42 7.67 -3.24
C THR A 77 0.01 9.02 -2.66
N PHE A 78 0.97 9.91 -2.39
CA PHE A 78 0.70 11.28 -1.92
C PHE A 78 1.72 12.29 -2.45
N GLY A 79 1.28 13.55 -2.59
CA GLY A 79 2.14 14.68 -2.94
C GLY A 79 2.19 15.68 -1.79
N ALA A 80 3.38 16.17 -1.43
CA ALA A 80 3.55 17.19 -0.40
C ALA A 80 3.89 18.55 -1.00
N SER A 81 3.32 19.62 -0.46
CA SER A 81 3.55 20.98 -0.92
C SER A 81 3.57 21.97 0.25
N ASP A 82 4.57 22.85 0.27
CA ASP A 82 4.63 24.01 1.17
C ASP A 82 3.62 25.11 0.77
N ALA A 83 3.09 25.03 -0.45
CA ALA A 83 2.05 25.90 -0.98
C ALA A 83 0.76 25.09 -1.15
N PRO A 84 -0.31 25.37 -0.37
CA PRO A 84 -1.60 24.75 -0.61
C PRO A 84 -2.07 24.96 -2.05
N LEU A 85 -2.80 23.98 -2.60
CA LEU A 85 -3.43 24.12 -3.92
C LEU A 85 -4.47 25.24 -3.88
N THR A 86 -4.66 25.91 -5.03
CA THR A 86 -5.77 26.85 -5.19
C THR A 86 -7.07 26.10 -5.43
N GLY A 87 -8.23 26.77 -5.28
CA GLY A 87 -9.53 26.11 -5.48
C GLY A 87 -9.78 25.67 -6.92
N ASP A 88 -9.05 26.25 -7.88
CA ASP A 88 -9.20 25.99 -9.32
C ASP A 88 -8.24 24.89 -9.83
N ASP A 89 -7.39 24.33 -8.95
CA ASP A 89 -6.36 23.32 -9.28
C ASP A 89 -6.86 21.87 -9.34
#